data_AF-A0A852J415-F1
#
_entry.id   AF-A0A852J415-F1
#
_cell.length_a   1.000
_cell.length_b   1.000
_cell.length_c   1.000
_cell.angle_alpha   90.00
_cell.angle_beta   90.00
_cell.angle_gamma   90.00
#
_symmetry.space_group_name_H-M   'P 1'
#
loop_
_entity.id
_entity.type
_entity.pdbx_description
1 polymer ?
#
loop_
_entity_poly.entity_id
_entity_poly.type
_entity_poly.pdbx_seq_one_letter_code
_entity_poly.pdbx_strand_id
1 'polypeptide(L)'
;GAPAVSIFLKPPGVISPGGSTTICCSCQCANGHFVLYKNGHRHRALELHGSRAEFTISNASWGDAGVYSCQYQAGGTLLAHSEGLDVMVQELLLPAPVLSALPGQEVGAGAAVALRCSAALPGARCLLYLEGQRRALDVLSQHQEAFNIFPAREGDGGRYSCQCFIQAAATFNWSAASQPLELVVR
;
A
#
# COMPACT_ATOMS: atom_id res chain seq x y z
N GLY A 1 -9.76 2.91 -25.51
CA GLY A 1 -10.24 3.48 -24.23
C GLY A 1 -9.12 4.28 -23.60
N ALA A 2 -9.43 5.24 -22.72
CA ALA A 2 -8.41 5.97 -21.96
C ALA A 2 -7.59 5.00 -21.08
N PRO A 3 -6.26 5.21 -20.90
CA PRO A 3 -5.44 4.32 -20.11
C PRO A 3 -5.85 4.38 -18.62
N ALA A 4 -5.91 3.25 -17.94
CA ALA A 4 -6.14 3.23 -16.50
C ALA A 4 -4.85 3.61 -15.76
N VAL A 5 -4.92 4.55 -14.82
CA VAL A 5 -3.79 4.91 -13.94
C VAL A 5 -4.05 4.37 -12.55
N SER A 6 -3.13 3.55 -12.06
CA SER A 6 -3.11 3.08 -10.67
C SER A 6 -2.27 4.02 -9.79
N ILE A 7 -2.63 4.08 -8.51
CA ILE A 7 -1.90 4.81 -7.46
C ILE A 7 -1.89 3.99 -6.17
N PHE A 8 -0.73 3.89 -5.51
CA PHE A 8 -0.56 3.16 -4.25
C PHE A 8 0.66 3.66 -3.46
N LEU A 9 0.83 3.18 -2.21
CA LEU A 9 1.95 3.50 -1.33
C LEU A 9 2.95 2.35 -1.18
N LYS A 10 4.23 2.68 -0.99
CA LYS A 10 5.34 1.75 -0.75
C LYS A 10 6.32 2.30 0.31
N PRO A 11 6.33 1.77 1.55
CA PRO A 11 5.39 0.79 2.09
C PRO A 11 3.97 1.40 2.24
N PRO A 12 2.92 0.56 2.24
CA PRO A 12 1.54 1.00 2.42
C PRO A 12 1.21 1.29 3.89
N GLY A 13 0.06 1.95 4.10
CA GLY A 13 -0.48 2.23 5.44
C GLY A 13 -0.15 3.63 5.97
N VAL A 14 -0.34 3.80 7.27
CA VAL A 14 -0.07 5.04 8.02
C VAL A 14 1.44 5.20 8.21
N ILE A 15 1.97 6.41 8.04
CA ILE A 15 3.38 6.73 8.28
C ILE A 15 3.56 7.64 9.50
N SER A 16 4.70 7.53 10.18
CA SER A 16 5.05 8.44 11.27
C SER A 16 5.60 9.77 10.76
N PRO A 17 5.54 10.84 11.56
CA PRO A 17 6.48 11.94 11.43
C PRO A 17 7.92 11.42 11.40
N GLY A 18 8.77 12.00 10.56
CA GLY A 18 10.14 11.53 10.30
C GLY A 18 10.26 10.26 9.46
N GLY A 19 9.15 9.55 9.22
CA GLY A 19 9.12 8.33 8.42
C GLY A 19 9.24 8.60 6.91
N SER A 20 9.12 7.53 6.12
CA SER A 20 9.17 7.62 4.66
C SER A 20 8.21 6.65 3.98
N THR A 21 7.62 7.09 2.87
CA THR A 21 6.91 6.24 1.92
C THR A 21 7.04 6.80 0.51
N THR A 22 6.71 5.99 -0.48
CA THR A 22 6.72 6.36 -1.88
C THR A 22 5.32 6.22 -2.45
N ILE A 23 4.79 7.32 -3.01
CA ILE A 23 3.58 7.28 -3.82
C ILE A 23 3.97 6.78 -5.21
N CYS A 24 3.44 5.63 -5.60
CA CYS A 24 3.72 4.99 -6.88
C CYS A 24 2.52 5.15 -7.80
N CYS A 25 2.77 5.59 -9.04
CA CYS A 25 1.75 5.69 -10.08
C CYS A 25 2.17 4.89 -11.30
N SER A 26 1.25 4.15 -11.92
CA SER A 26 1.54 3.40 -13.12
C SER A 26 0.37 3.37 -14.10
N CYS A 27 0.65 3.24 -15.38
CA CYS A 27 -0.34 2.91 -16.40
C CYS A 27 0.25 2.06 -17.51
N GLN A 28 -0.61 1.43 -18.31
CA GLN A 28 -0.21 0.83 -19.59
C GLN A 28 -0.20 1.93 -20.67
N CYS A 29 0.81 2.78 -20.60
CA CYS A 29 0.90 4.03 -21.36
C CYS A 29 2.36 4.24 -21.82
N ALA A 30 2.54 4.98 -22.92
CA ALA A 30 3.85 5.33 -23.45
C ALA A 30 3.90 6.82 -23.81
N ASN A 31 5.09 7.42 -23.72
CA ASN A 31 5.40 8.77 -24.20
C ASN A 31 4.60 9.90 -23.53
N GLY A 32 4.74 10.08 -22.22
CA GLY A 32 4.10 11.15 -21.45
C GLY A 32 4.84 11.41 -20.14
N HIS A 33 4.16 11.96 -19.14
CA HIS A 33 4.69 12.09 -17.78
C HIS A 33 3.56 12.04 -16.74
N PHE A 34 3.94 11.79 -15.49
CA PHE A 34 3.02 11.82 -14.36
C PHE A 34 3.10 13.15 -13.62
N VAL A 35 1.93 13.69 -13.29
CA VAL A 35 1.76 14.83 -12.41
C VAL A 35 1.01 14.37 -11.16
N LEU A 36 1.66 14.51 -10.00
CA LEU A 36 1.08 14.25 -8.70
C LEU A 36 0.32 15.48 -8.22
N TYR A 37 -0.94 15.29 -7.87
CA TYR A 37 -1.81 16.27 -7.24
C TYR A 37 -2.00 15.91 -5.77
N LYS A 38 -2.15 16.94 -4.94
CA LYS A 38 -2.49 16.83 -3.52
C LYS A 38 -3.62 17.80 -3.21
N ASN A 39 -4.71 17.29 -2.64
CA ASN A 39 -5.90 18.08 -2.30
C ASN A 39 -6.39 18.94 -3.49
N GLY A 40 -6.34 18.39 -4.70
CA GLY A 40 -6.73 19.08 -5.93
C GLY A 40 -5.69 20.04 -6.52
N HIS A 41 -4.59 20.31 -5.83
CA HIS A 41 -3.52 21.20 -6.31
C HIS A 41 -2.35 20.42 -6.89
N ARG A 42 -1.79 20.92 -7.99
CA ARG A 42 -0.57 20.35 -8.58
C ARG A 42 0.56 20.40 -7.56
N HIS A 43 1.11 19.25 -7.21
CA HIS A 43 2.12 19.12 -6.15
C HIS A 43 3.52 18.92 -6.72
N ARG A 44 3.72 17.85 -7.51
CA ARG A 44 5.00 17.51 -8.14
C ARG A 44 4.77 16.91 -9.52
N ALA A 45 5.73 17.06 -10.42
CA ALA A 45 5.72 16.38 -11.71
C ALA A 45 7.06 15.68 -11.90
N LEU A 46 7.03 14.49 -12.50
CA LEU A 46 8.24 13.72 -12.78
C LEU A 46 8.19 13.23 -14.23
N GLU A 47 9.18 13.65 -15.00
CA GLU A 47 9.44 13.13 -16.35
C GLU A 47 9.89 11.66 -16.26
N LEU A 48 9.36 10.83 -17.15
CA LEU A 48 9.34 9.38 -16.98
C LEU A 48 10.70 8.69 -17.09
N HIS A 49 10.85 7.61 -16.30
CA HIS A 49 11.67 6.45 -16.64
C HIS A 49 10.73 5.25 -16.92
N GLY A 50 10.00 5.26 -18.04
CA GLY A 50 9.13 4.15 -18.46
C GLY A 50 7.62 4.37 -18.25
N SER A 51 6.90 3.39 -17.67
CA SER A 51 5.44 3.41 -17.49
C SER A 51 4.98 3.65 -16.03
N ARG A 52 5.93 4.01 -15.16
CA ARG A 52 5.75 4.19 -13.71
C ARG A 52 6.47 5.44 -13.23
N ALA A 53 5.87 6.16 -12.29
CA ALA A 53 6.50 7.26 -11.57
C ALA A 53 6.44 7.03 -10.07
N GLU A 54 7.48 7.47 -9.36
CA GLU A 54 7.63 7.30 -7.93
C GLU A 54 7.91 8.67 -7.30
N PHE A 55 7.07 9.05 -6.33
CA PHE A 55 7.17 10.30 -5.59
C PHE A 55 7.43 9.99 -4.12
N THR A 56 8.69 10.13 -3.71
CA THR A 56 9.11 9.84 -2.34
C THR A 56 8.76 10.99 -1.40
N ILE A 57 8.14 10.64 -0.29
CA ILE A 57 8.02 11.47 0.92
C ILE A 57 9.08 10.96 1.89
N SER A 58 10.12 11.76 2.09
CA SER A 58 11.21 11.50 3.04
C SER A 58 11.08 12.44 4.23
N ASN A 59 11.33 11.96 5.45
CA ASN A 59 11.21 12.75 6.67
C ASN A 59 9.80 13.39 6.77
N ALA A 60 8.77 12.54 6.77
CA ALA A 60 7.39 12.97 6.68
C ALA A 60 6.99 13.94 7.81
N SER A 61 6.11 14.87 7.50
CA SER A 61 5.52 15.84 8.41
C SER A 61 4.01 15.71 8.42
N TRP A 62 3.33 16.27 9.42
CA TRP A 62 1.86 16.36 9.44
C TRP A 62 1.29 17.04 8.18
N GLY A 63 2.07 17.97 7.60
CA GLY A 63 1.72 18.65 6.37
C GLY A 63 1.68 17.73 5.16
N ASP A 64 2.27 16.54 5.20
CA ASP A 64 2.26 15.54 4.11
C ASP A 64 0.95 14.76 4.03
N ALA A 65 0.11 14.78 5.07
CA ALA A 65 -1.21 14.16 5.04
C ALA A 65 -2.13 14.81 3.99
N GLY A 66 -3.03 14.02 3.43
CA GLY A 66 -4.05 14.50 2.48
C GLY A 66 -4.37 13.49 1.39
N VAL A 67 -5.21 13.91 0.45
CA VAL A 67 -5.65 13.09 -0.68
C VAL A 67 -4.73 13.35 -1.87
N TYR A 68 -4.08 12.31 -2.36
CA TYR A 68 -3.21 12.35 -3.52
C TYR A 68 -3.86 11.71 -4.74
N SER A 69 -3.59 12.22 -5.92
CA SER A 69 -3.99 11.59 -7.18
C SER A 69 -2.94 11.82 -8.26
N CYS A 70 -2.84 10.91 -9.21
CA CYS A 70 -1.93 11.00 -10.34
C CYS A 70 -2.67 11.30 -11.62
N GLN A 71 -2.13 12.22 -12.41
CA GLN A 71 -2.57 12.49 -13.76
C GLN A 71 -1.47 12.09 -14.73
N TYR A 72 -1.86 11.43 -15.82
CA TYR A 72 -0.98 11.13 -16.93
C TYR A 72 -1.25 12.11 -18.07
N GLN A 73 -0.20 12.80 -18.50
CA GLN A 73 -0.28 13.85 -19.52
C GLN A 73 0.71 13.58 -20.66
N ALA A 74 0.31 13.85 -21.89
CA ALA A 74 1.18 13.77 -23.07
C ALA A 74 0.82 14.87 -24.07
N GLY A 75 1.83 15.52 -24.66
CA GLY A 75 1.61 16.59 -25.65
C GLY A 75 0.73 17.73 -25.15
N GLY A 76 0.79 18.07 -23.85
CA GLY A 76 -0.04 19.09 -23.22
C GLY A 76 -1.49 18.69 -22.95
N THR A 77 -1.86 17.42 -23.18
CA THR A 77 -3.22 16.90 -22.98
C THR A 77 -3.28 15.93 -21.80
N LEU A 78 -4.34 16.04 -20.99
CA LEU A 78 -4.67 15.05 -19.96
C LEU A 78 -5.23 13.79 -20.63
N LEU A 79 -4.55 12.65 -20.44
CA LEU A 79 -4.96 11.38 -21.02
C LEU A 79 -5.67 10.47 -20.01
N ALA A 80 -5.27 10.54 -18.74
CA ALA A 80 -5.88 9.73 -17.69
C ALA A 80 -5.60 10.30 -16.30
N HIS A 81 -6.41 9.90 -15.33
CA HIS A 81 -6.22 10.21 -13.93
C HIS A 81 -6.50 8.99 -13.05
N SER A 82 -5.82 8.91 -11.92
CA SER A 82 -6.09 7.93 -10.88
C SER A 82 -7.22 8.42 -9.99
N GLU A 83 -7.76 7.48 -9.23
CA GLU A 83 -8.54 7.80 -8.05
C GLU A 83 -7.70 8.50 -6.96
N GLY A 84 -8.37 9.01 -5.92
CA GLY A 84 -7.72 9.53 -4.71
C GLY A 84 -7.12 8.42 -3.82
N LEU A 85 -5.93 8.71 -3.29
CA LEU A 85 -5.18 7.93 -2.31
C LEU A 85 -5.01 8.78 -1.04
N ASP A 86 -5.58 8.32 0.07
CA ASP A 86 -5.43 8.97 1.37
C ASP A 86 -4.07 8.64 1.98
N VAL A 87 -3.23 9.67 2.16
CA VAL A 87 -1.97 9.56 2.92
C VAL A 87 -2.24 10.07 4.33
N MET A 88 -2.02 9.21 5.31
CA MET A 88 -2.16 9.51 6.72
C MET A 88 -0.80 9.56 7.39
N VAL A 89 -0.55 10.66 8.11
CA VAL A 89 0.61 10.82 8.99
C VAL A 89 0.11 10.82 10.42
N GLN A 90 0.56 9.86 11.25
CA GLN A 90 0.18 9.74 12.66
C GLN A 90 1.34 9.19 13.48
N GLU A 91 1.36 9.47 14.78
CA GLU A 91 2.32 8.85 15.69
C GLU A 91 2.13 7.33 15.74
N LEU A 92 3.23 6.59 15.63
CA LEU A 92 3.24 5.13 15.69
C LEU A 92 3.60 4.69 17.10
N LEU A 93 2.59 4.24 17.84
CA LEU A 93 2.68 3.93 19.26
C LEU A 93 2.81 2.42 19.53
N LEU A 94 2.69 1.59 18.49
CA LEU A 94 2.76 0.13 18.62
C LEU A 94 4.04 -0.43 17.96
N PRO A 95 4.57 -1.55 18.47
CA PRO A 95 5.67 -2.26 17.81
C PRO A 95 5.31 -2.72 16.40
N ALA A 96 6.29 -2.74 15.50
CA ALA A 96 6.10 -3.27 14.15
C ALA A 96 5.71 -4.76 14.21
N PRO A 97 4.70 -5.20 13.44
CA PRO A 97 4.30 -6.59 13.39
C PRO A 97 5.26 -7.39 12.48
N VAL A 98 5.22 -8.71 12.62
CA VAL A 98 5.95 -9.65 11.75
C VAL A 98 4.95 -10.37 10.85
N LEU A 99 5.16 -10.28 9.54
CA LEU A 99 4.36 -11.04 8.56
C LEU A 99 5.06 -12.36 8.24
N SER A 100 4.29 -13.45 8.24
CA SER A 100 4.75 -14.79 7.90
C SER A 100 3.73 -15.51 7.03
N ALA A 101 4.17 -16.53 6.28
CA ALA A 101 3.34 -17.33 5.40
C ALA A 101 3.48 -18.82 5.75
N LEU A 102 2.36 -19.54 5.84
CA LEU A 102 2.29 -20.98 6.09
C LEU A 102 1.60 -21.69 4.91
N PRO A 103 2.11 -22.84 4.44
CA PRO A 103 3.30 -23.55 4.94
C PRO A 103 4.63 -22.91 4.54
N GLY A 104 4.60 -21.92 3.65
CA GLY A 104 5.78 -21.19 3.21
C GLY A 104 5.41 -20.06 2.24
N GLN A 105 6.44 -19.45 1.66
CA GLN A 105 6.33 -18.33 0.71
C GLN A 105 6.19 -18.79 -0.74
N GLU A 106 6.31 -20.09 -0.99
CA GLU A 106 6.20 -20.67 -2.32
C GLU A 106 5.25 -21.86 -2.27
N VAL A 107 4.19 -21.79 -3.05
CA VAL A 107 3.14 -22.81 -3.11
C VAL A 107 2.71 -23.08 -4.54
N GLY A 108 2.12 -24.25 -4.77
CA GLY A 108 1.43 -24.55 -6.03
C GLY A 108 0.02 -23.97 -6.07
N ALA A 109 -0.48 -23.72 -7.27
CA ALA A 109 -1.86 -23.35 -7.53
C ALA A 109 -2.83 -24.37 -6.89
N GLY A 110 -3.90 -23.88 -6.28
CA GLY A 110 -4.85 -24.70 -5.52
C GLY A 110 -4.49 -24.94 -4.05
N ALA A 111 -3.25 -24.62 -3.63
CA ALA A 111 -2.85 -24.76 -2.23
C ALA A 111 -3.59 -23.78 -1.31
N ALA A 112 -3.65 -24.11 -0.02
CA ALA A 112 -4.07 -23.20 1.03
C ALA A 112 -2.84 -22.47 1.60
N VAL A 113 -2.91 -21.14 1.65
CA VAL A 113 -1.88 -20.29 2.26
C VAL A 113 -2.50 -19.48 3.38
N ALA A 114 -1.83 -19.46 4.53
CA ALA A 114 -2.19 -18.59 5.65
C ALA A 114 -1.10 -17.52 5.84
N LEU A 115 -1.46 -16.25 5.62
CA LEU A 115 -0.62 -15.09 5.93
C LEU A 115 -0.92 -14.63 7.36
N ARG A 116 0.04 -14.80 8.26
CA ARG A 116 -0.08 -14.44 9.68
C ARG A 116 0.66 -13.16 9.97
N CYS A 117 -0.07 -12.16 10.42
CA CYS A 117 0.48 -10.91 10.93
C CYS A 117 0.57 -10.97 12.45
N SER A 118 1.75 -11.25 12.98
CA SER A 118 1.99 -11.37 14.41
C SER A 118 2.22 -9.98 15.03
N ALA A 119 1.19 -9.47 15.72
CA ALA A 119 1.30 -8.30 16.59
C ALA A 119 1.57 -8.75 18.04
N ALA A 120 2.50 -8.09 18.73
CA ALA A 120 2.85 -8.39 20.12
C ALA A 120 1.78 -7.94 21.14
N LEU A 121 0.54 -7.64 20.71
CA LEU A 121 -0.45 -6.94 21.50
C LEU A 121 -1.84 -7.58 21.41
N PRO A 122 -2.44 -8.01 22.53
CA PRO A 122 -3.82 -8.47 22.59
C PRO A 122 -4.80 -7.39 22.11
N GLY A 123 -5.81 -7.79 21.33
CA GLY A 123 -6.85 -6.88 20.83
C GLY A 123 -6.44 -6.01 19.64
N ALA A 124 -5.22 -6.17 19.12
CA ALA A 124 -4.80 -5.52 17.89
C ALA A 124 -5.57 -6.09 16.67
N ARG A 125 -5.95 -5.20 15.76
CA ARG A 125 -6.48 -5.54 14.44
C ARG A 125 -5.40 -5.25 13.41
N CYS A 126 -5.29 -6.07 12.36
CA CYS A 126 -4.23 -5.91 11.37
C CYS A 126 -4.80 -5.78 9.96
N LEU A 127 -4.24 -4.88 9.17
CA LEU A 127 -4.52 -4.69 7.76
C LEU A 127 -3.49 -5.45 6.93
N LEU A 128 -3.94 -6.23 5.94
CA LEU A 128 -3.04 -6.82 4.94
C LEU A 128 -3.01 -5.94 3.69
N TYR A 129 -1.81 -5.71 3.19
CA TYR A 129 -1.58 -5.00 1.94
C TYR A 129 -0.85 -5.89 0.96
N LEU A 130 -1.20 -5.72 -0.31
CA LEU A 130 -0.45 -6.25 -1.45
C LEU A 130 0.08 -5.06 -2.26
N GLU A 131 1.38 -5.06 -2.56
CA GLU A 131 2.00 -4.01 -3.35
C GLU A 131 1.29 -3.84 -4.71
N GLY A 132 1.05 -2.59 -5.10
CA GLY A 132 0.24 -2.27 -6.28
C GLY A 132 -1.24 -2.01 -5.98
N GLN A 133 -1.73 -2.39 -4.79
CA GLN A 133 -3.10 -2.11 -4.38
C GLN A 133 -3.21 -0.78 -3.64
N ARG A 134 -4.23 0.01 -4.00
CA ARG A 134 -4.54 1.30 -3.37
C ARG A 134 -4.99 1.16 -1.91
N ARG A 135 -5.69 0.07 -1.60
CA ARG A 135 -6.32 -0.20 -0.30
C ARG A 135 -5.78 -1.50 0.28
N ALA A 136 -5.94 -1.66 1.60
CA ALA A 136 -5.77 -2.95 2.23
C ALA A 136 -6.69 -3.99 1.57
N LEU A 137 -6.19 -5.21 1.41
CA LEU A 137 -6.97 -6.33 0.88
C LEU A 137 -8.03 -6.78 1.89
N ASP A 138 -7.64 -6.84 3.17
CA ASP A 138 -8.50 -7.37 4.22
C ASP A 138 -8.05 -6.88 5.62
N VAL A 139 -8.89 -7.10 6.62
CA VAL A 139 -8.66 -6.75 8.03
C VAL A 139 -8.79 -7.98 8.92
N LEU A 140 -7.68 -8.43 9.52
CA LEU A 140 -7.73 -9.41 10.60
C LEU A 140 -8.33 -8.78 11.84
N SER A 141 -9.48 -9.31 12.25
CA SER A 141 -10.11 -9.02 13.53
C SER A 141 -9.48 -9.83 14.66
N GLN A 142 -9.79 -9.46 15.91
CA GLN A 142 -9.32 -10.17 17.11
C GLN A 142 -9.67 -11.67 17.15
N HIS A 143 -10.61 -12.14 16.33
CA HIS A 143 -11.06 -13.54 16.29
C HIS A 143 -10.43 -14.35 15.14
N GLN A 144 -9.66 -13.71 14.26
CA GLN A 144 -9.02 -14.36 13.14
C GLN A 144 -7.51 -14.39 13.34
N GLU A 145 -6.91 -15.56 13.14
CA GLU A 145 -5.47 -15.76 13.35
C GLU A 145 -4.63 -15.48 12.09
N ALA A 146 -5.23 -15.54 10.91
CA ALA A 146 -4.52 -15.43 9.63
C ALA A 146 -5.43 -15.00 8.48
N PHE A 147 -4.86 -14.32 7.49
CA PHE A 147 -5.50 -14.09 6.20
C PHE A 147 -5.33 -15.36 5.35
N ASN A 148 -6.43 -16.00 4.97
CA ASN A 148 -6.39 -17.28 4.27
C ASN A 148 -6.64 -17.07 2.77
N ILE A 149 -5.72 -17.56 1.95
CA ILE A 149 -5.85 -17.63 0.50
C ILE A 149 -6.08 -19.09 0.14
N PHE A 150 -7.29 -19.40 -0.35
CA PHE A 150 -7.64 -20.73 -0.83
C PHE A 150 -8.83 -20.66 -1.80
N PRO A 151 -8.75 -21.31 -2.97
CA PRO A 151 -7.55 -21.91 -3.57
C PRO A 151 -6.59 -20.82 -4.08
N ALA A 152 -5.29 -20.96 -3.83
CA ALA A 152 -4.28 -20.03 -4.34
C ALA A 152 -4.21 -20.03 -5.87
N ARG A 153 -4.09 -18.84 -6.47
CA ARG A 153 -3.98 -18.59 -7.92
C ARG A 153 -2.71 -17.80 -8.22
N GLU A 154 -2.23 -17.85 -9.46
CA GLU A 154 -1.05 -17.10 -9.91
C GLU A 154 -1.19 -15.58 -9.62
N GLY A 155 -2.40 -15.02 -9.77
CA GLY A 155 -2.69 -13.63 -9.45
C GLY A 155 -2.71 -13.28 -7.96
N ASP A 156 -2.65 -14.26 -7.07
CA ASP A 156 -2.49 -14.06 -5.62
C ASP A 156 -1.02 -13.97 -5.20
N GLY A 157 -0.08 -14.09 -6.15
CA GLY A 157 1.33 -13.85 -5.89
C GLY A 157 1.65 -12.36 -5.72
N GLY A 158 2.77 -12.08 -5.05
CA GLY A 158 3.35 -10.75 -4.96
C GLY A 158 3.83 -10.38 -3.57
N ARG A 159 4.07 -9.08 -3.37
CA ARG A 159 4.74 -8.56 -2.18
C ARG A 159 3.74 -8.05 -1.15
N TYR A 160 3.60 -8.79 -0.06
CA TYR A 160 2.68 -8.52 1.03
C TYR A 160 3.35 -7.80 2.19
N SER A 161 2.60 -6.95 2.87
CA SER A 161 2.99 -6.35 4.16
C SER A 161 1.76 -6.18 5.04
N CYS A 162 1.92 -6.10 6.35
CA CYS A 162 0.80 -5.82 7.24
C CYS A 162 1.07 -4.67 8.21
N GLN A 163 0.02 -3.98 8.63
CA GLN A 163 0.09 -2.92 9.65
C GLN A 163 -1.03 -3.14 10.66
N CYS A 164 -0.73 -3.04 11.96
CA CYS A 164 -1.70 -3.28 13.01
C CYS A 164 -2.06 -2.00 13.75
N PHE A 165 -3.25 -2.00 14.33
CA PHE A 165 -3.74 -0.91 15.15
C PHE A 165 -4.59 -1.42 16.31
N ILE A 166 -4.67 -0.59 17.35
CA ILE A 166 -5.66 -0.74 18.42
C ILE A 166 -6.56 0.49 18.37
N GLN A 167 -7.86 0.25 18.48
CA GLN A 167 -8.83 1.31 18.63
C GLN A 167 -9.16 1.48 20.12
N ALA A 168 -8.84 2.65 20.68
CA ALA A 168 -9.17 3.02 22.04
C ALA A 168 -10.13 4.22 22.00
N ALA A 169 -11.42 3.97 22.25
CA ALA A 169 -12.49 4.96 22.08
C ALA A 169 -12.46 5.60 20.67
N ALA A 170 -12.13 6.89 20.57
CA ALA A 170 -12.09 7.65 19.32
C ALA A 170 -10.69 7.74 18.68
N THR A 171 -9.66 7.11 19.26
CA THR A 171 -8.29 7.15 18.74
C THR A 171 -7.84 5.80 18.19
N PHE A 172 -6.96 5.87 17.18
CA PHE A 172 -6.32 4.71 16.58
C PHE A 172 -4.82 4.78 16.85
N ASN A 173 -4.28 3.79 17.56
CA ASN A 173 -2.85 3.68 17.80
C ASN A 173 -2.29 2.69 16.78
N TRP A 174 -1.37 3.15 15.92
CA TRP A 174 -0.84 2.37 14.80
C TRP A 174 0.54 1.80 15.09
N SER A 175 0.84 0.66 14.50
CA SER A 175 2.21 0.15 14.32
C SER A 175 2.84 0.70 13.05
N ALA A 176 4.15 0.54 12.88
CA ALA A 176 4.75 0.57 11.55
C ALA A 176 4.23 -0.60 10.68
N ALA A 177 4.36 -0.48 9.37
CA ALA A 177 4.19 -1.62 8.48
C ALA A 177 5.28 -2.67 8.72
N SER A 178 4.94 -3.94 8.57
CA SER A 178 5.90 -5.05 8.62
C SER A 178 6.94 -4.93 7.51
N GLN A 179 8.04 -5.68 7.64
CA GLN A 179 8.86 -5.99 6.48
C GLN A 179 8.02 -6.72 5.42
N PRO A 180 8.27 -6.46 4.12
CA PRO A 180 7.55 -7.12 3.05
C PRO A 180 7.92 -8.61 2.95
N LEU A 181 6.93 -9.44 2.61
CA LEU A 181 7.06 -10.86 2.33
C LEU A 181 6.60 -11.12 0.90
N GLU A 182 7.44 -11.79 0.09
CA GLU A 182 7.09 -12.19 -1.28
C GLU A 182 6.39 -13.55 -1.24
N LEU A 183 5.18 -13.65 -1.80
CA LEU A 183 4.45 -14.90 -1.98
C LEU A 183 4.48 -15.29 -3.46
N VAL A 184 4.93 -16.50 -3.76
CA VAL A 184 4.99 -17.06 -5.10
C VAL A 184 3.98 -18.20 -5.22
N VAL A 185 3.10 -18.11 -6.20
CA VAL A 185 2.14 -19.16 -6.56
C VAL A 185 2.49 -19.69 -7.94
N ARG A 186 2.82 -20.98 -8.05
CA ARG A 186 3.24 -21.66 -9.29
C ARG A 186 2.16 -22.55 -9.89
#